data_AF-A0A9D6RRW4-F1
#
_entry.id   AF-A0A9D6RRW4-F1
#
_cell.length_a   1.000
_cell.length_b   1.000
_cell.length_c   1.000
_cell.angle_alpha   90.00
_cell.angle_beta   90.00
_cell.angle_gamma   90.00
#
_symmetry.space_group_name_H-M   'P 1'
#
loop_
_entity.id
_entity.type
_entity.pdbx_description
1 polymer ?
#
loop_
_entity_poly.entity_id
_entity_poly.type
_entity_poly.pdbx_seq_one_letter_code
_entity_poly.pdbx_strand_id
1 'polypeptide(L)'
;MYLIWQEGRGPGVVFEITSASSRVADQGTKRAIYAMLGVQKYFLFDPLAEYLPRQVRGYRRQGDELIPMMREPLHSECLGLDLVVQDRLLRLCDPATGESFRTYSEAEAALVRERKLRLELEARLRDQGPADL
;
A
#
# COMPACT_ATOMS: atom_id res chain seq x y z
N MET A 1 -11.37 8.30 -9.28
CA MET A 1 -11.41 9.58 -8.54
C MET A 1 -12.47 9.45 -7.47
N TYR A 2 -12.20 9.83 -6.22
CA TYR A 2 -13.15 9.73 -5.11
C TYR A 2 -13.83 11.09 -4.89
N LEU A 3 -15.16 11.13 -4.87
CA LEU A 3 -15.95 12.36 -4.74
C LEU A 3 -16.92 12.21 -3.57
N ILE A 4 -16.70 12.98 -2.50
CA ILE A 4 -17.47 12.85 -1.25
C ILE A 4 -18.98 13.02 -1.48
N TRP A 5 -19.40 13.91 -2.39
CA TRP A 5 -20.82 14.13 -2.67
C TRP A 5 -21.50 12.96 -3.38
N GLN A 6 -20.75 12.08 -4.06
CA GLN A 6 -21.30 10.85 -4.62
C GLN A 6 -21.34 9.73 -3.59
N GLU A 7 -20.34 9.68 -2.70
CA GLU A 7 -20.13 8.59 -1.75
C GLU A 7 -20.82 8.82 -0.41
N GLY A 8 -21.25 10.05 -0.12
CA GLY A 8 -21.95 10.44 1.10
C GLY A 8 -21.09 10.42 2.38
N ARG A 9 -19.81 10.09 2.28
CA ARG A 9 -18.85 10.04 3.40
C ARG A 9 -17.43 10.34 2.94
N GLY A 10 -16.54 10.64 3.89
CA GLY A 10 -15.11 10.69 3.63
C GLY A 10 -14.49 9.28 3.48
N PRO A 11 -13.28 9.18 2.93
CA PRO A 11 -12.58 7.91 2.82
C PRO A 11 -12.25 7.33 4.21
N GLY A 12 -12.35 6.02 4.36
CA GLY A 12 -11.97 5.36 5.62
C GLY A 12 -10.48 5.45 5.93
N VAL A 13 -9.64 5.42 4.89
CA VAL A 13 -8.18 5.48 4.98
C VAL A 13 -7.64 6.49 3.99
N VAL A 14 -6.66 7.29 4.42
CA VAL A 14 -5.88 8.18 3.54
C VAL A 14 -4.40 7.84 3.66
N PHE A 15 -3.73 7.79 2.51
CA PHE A 15 -2.28 7.64 2.40
C PHE A 15 -1.72 8.90 1.77
N GLU A 16 -0.68 9.46 2.37
CA GLU A 16 0.01 10.62 1.83
C GLU A 16 1.50 10.33 1.68
N ILE A 17 2.05 10.66 0.52
CA ILE A 17 3.48 10.58 0.25
C ILE A 17 4.04 11.98 0.45
N THR A 18 4.79 12.18 1.52
CA THR A 18 5.26 13.49 1.92
C THR A 18 6.45 13.95 1.09
N SER A 19 6.56 15.26 0.92
CA SER A 19 7.63 15.91 0.17
C SER A 19 8.02 17.22 0.84
N ALA A 20 9.10 17.85 0.38
CA ALA A 20 9.51 19.15 0.89
C ALA A 20 8.38 20.19 0.91
N SER A 21 7.54 20.26 -0.13
CA SER A 21 6.46 21.25 -0.23
C SER A 21 5.24 20.92 0.62
N SER A 22 4.95 19.63 0.87
CA SER A 22 3.73 19.20 1.58
C SER A 22 3.95 18.89 3.06
N ARG A 23 5.19 18.63 3.50
CA ARG A 23 5.52 18.10 4.85
C ARG A 23 4.87 18.84 6.02
N VAL A 24 4.77 20.17 5.92
CA VAL A 24 4.19 21.00 6.99
C VAL A 24 2.68 20.77 7.09
N ALA A 25 1.99 20.74 5.95
CA ALA A 25 0.56 20.49 5.90
C ALA A 25 0.24 19.05 6.29
N ASP A 26 1.03 18.09 5.82
CA ASP A 26 0.85 16.65 6.09
C ASP A 26 0.97 16.31 7.58
N GLN A 27 1.92 16.93 8.29
CA GLN A 27 2.12 16.71 9.72
C GLN A 27 1.17 17.52 10.62
N GLY A 28 0.57 18.59 10.07
CA GLY A 28 -0.32 19.52 10.77
C GLY A 28 -1.72 19.56 10.18
N THR A 29 -2.00 20.58 9.37
CA THR A 29 -3.36 20.97 8.94
C THR A 29 -4.18 19.83 8.32
N LYS A 30 -3.57 18.96 7.52
CA LYS A 30 -4.30 17.85 6.87
C LYS A 30 -4.89 16.88 7.87
N ARG A 31 -4.22 16.63 9.01
CA ARG A 31 -4.77 15.77 10.07
C ARG A 31 -6.09 16.30 10.61
N ALA A 32 -6.18 17.61 10.85
CA ALA A 32 -7.42 18.22 11.31
C ALA A 32 -8.53 18.11 10.24
N ILE A 33 -8.21 18.39 8.98
CA ILE A 33 -9.15 18.27 7.86
C ILE A 33 -9.66 16.82 7.73
N TYR A 34 -8.76 15.84 7.72
CA TYR A 34 -9.14 14.44 7.58
C TYR A 34 -9.96 13.93 8.77
N ALA A 35 -9.67 14.39 9.99
CA ALA A 35 -10.50 14.07 11.15
C ALA A 35 -11.93 14.62 11.01
N MET A 36 -12.09 15.87 10.55
CA MET A 36 -13.41 16.45 10.25
C MET A 36 -14.17 15.70 9.14
N LEU A 37 -13.44 15.17 8.15
CA LEU A 37 -14.01 14.35 7.07
C LEU A 37 -14.35 12.91 7.52
N GLY A 38 -14.10 12.55 8.78
CA GLY A 38 -14.41 11.23 9.32
C GLY A 38 -13.43 10.14 8.89
N VAL A 39 -12.22 10.51 8.46
CA VAL A 39 -11.17 9.54 8.13
C VAL A 39 -10.78 8.76 9.38
N GLN A 40 -10.78 7.43 9.28
CA GLN A 40 -10.49 6.55 10.41
C GLN A 40 -8.99 6.28 10.56
N LYS A 41 -8.26 6.22 9.44
CA LYS A 41 -6.81 6.02 9.40
C LYS A 41 -6.14 6.99 8.44
N TYR A 42 -5.02 7.55 8.90
CA TYR A 42 -4.19 8.40 8.07
C TYR A 42 -2.74 7.92 8.17
N PHE A 43 -2.13 7.63 7.04
CA PHE A 43 -0.76 7.17 6.96
C PHE A 43 0.07 8.16 6.16
N LEU A 44 1.14 8.65 6.79
CA LEU A 44 2.10 9.53 6.18
C LEU A 44 3.37 8.75 5.88
N PHE A 45 3.76 8.71 4.62
CA PHE A 45 4.91 7.96 4.13
C PHE A 45 5.95 8.89 3.52
N ASP A 46 7.20 8.69 3.92
CA ASP A 46 8.39 9.37 3.44
C ASP A 46 9.33 8.31 2.86
N PRO A 47 9.29 8.08 1.53
CA PRO A 47 10.09 7.05 0.89
C PRO A 47 11.59 7.24 1.09
N LEU A 48 12.04 8.49 1.27
CA LEU A 48 13.46 8.85 1.33
C LEU A 48 13.96 9.09 2.76
N ALA A 49 13.06 9.12 3.76
CA ALA A 49 13.38 9.41 5.16
C ALA A 49 14.01 10.80 5.37
N GLU A 50 13.61 11.80 4.59
CA GLU A 50 14.15 13.16 4.63
C GLU A 50 13.38 14.10 5.58
N TYR A 51 12.13 13.78 5.88
CA TYR A 51 11.17 14.68 6.52
C TYR A 51 10.55 14.11 7.78
N LEU A 52 10.58 12.78 7.96
CA LEU A 52 10.02 12.09 9.13
C LEU A 52 11.11 11.34 9.91
N PRO A 53 10.97 11.19 11.24
CA PRO A 53 11.88 10.36 12.05
C PRO A 53 11.90 8.87 11.68
N ARG A 54 10.81 8.39 11.07
CA ARG A 54 10.64 7.05 10.50
C ARG A 54 10.00 7.20 9.13
N GLN A 55 10.30 6.32 8.19
CA GLN A 55 9.73 6.38 6.84
C GLN A 55 8.20 6.31 6.80
N VAL A 56 7.55 5.79 7.85
CA VAL A 56 6.09 5.80 7.94
C VAL A 56 5.62 6.24 9.32
N ARG A 57 4.51 6.98 9.35
CA ARG A 57 3.77 7.31 10.57
C ARG A 57 2.28 7.05 10.34
N GLY A 58 1.68 6.31 11.25
CA GLY A 58 0.23 6.08 11.27
C GLY A 58 -0.48 6.99 12.27
N TYR A 59 -1.72 7.34 11.95
CA TYR A 59 -2.65 8.00 12.84
C TYR A 59 -3.98 7.26 12.82
N ARG A 60 -4.61 7.16 14.00
CA ARG A 60 -5.95 6.57 14.16
C ARG A 60 -6.91 7.62 14.66
N ARG A 61 -8.16 7.55 14.23
CA ARG A 61 -9.20 8.43 14.74
C ARG A 61 -9.56 8.07 16.18
N GLN A 62 -9.64 9.07 17.04
CA GLN A 62 -10.18 8.98 18.38
C GLN A 62 -11.04 10.22 18.64
N GLY A 63 -12.36 10.04 18.69
CA GLY A 63 -13.29 11.17 18.69
C GLY A 63 -13.14 12.00 17.41
N ASP A 64 -12.85 13.28 17.56
CA ASP A 64 -12.73 14.25 16.45
C ASP A 64 -11.28 14.53 16.05
N GLU A 65 -10.34 13.72 16.52
CA GLU A 65 -8.92 13.88 16.24
C GLU A 65 -8.30 12.62 15.62
N LEU A 66 -7.27 12.84 14.80
CA LEU A 66 -6.35 11.80 14.34
C LEU A 66 -5.11 11.80 15.22
N ILE A 67 -4.99 10.82 16.12
CA ILE A 67 -3.87 10.71 17.07
C ILE A 67 -2.78 9.76 16.55
N PRO A 68 -1.49 9.99 16.85
CA PRO A 68 -0.41 9.13 16.40
C PRO A 68 -0.53 7.69 16.92
N MET A 69 -0.19 6.73 16.06
CA MET A 69 0.01 5.34 16.43
C MET A 69 1.47 5.16 16.87
N MET A 70 1.65 4.74 18.12
CA MET A 70 2.98 4.65 18.75
C MET A 70 3.60 3.25 18.68
N ARG A 71 2.84 2.24 18.27
CA ARG A 71 3.27 0.84 18.24
C ARG A 71 3.14 0.29 16.83
N GLU A 72 4.10 -0.55 16.46
CA GLU A 72 4.05 -1.37 15.26
C GLU A 72 3.45 -2.76 15.60
N PRO A 73 2.82 -3.45 14.63
CA PRO A 73 2.63 -3.02 13.24
C PRO A 73 1.61 -1.88 13.11
N LEU A 74 1.75 -1.08 12.06
CA LEU A 74 0.78 -0.04 11.71
C LEU A 74 -0.42 -0.70 11.04
N HIS A 75 -1.35 -1.19 11.84
CA HIS A 75 -2.55 -1.89 11.37
C HIS A 75 -3.68 -0.92 10.96
N SER A 76 -4.32 -1.20 9.83
CA SER A 76 -5.51 -0.51 9.36
C SER A 76 -6.74 -1.44 9.46
N GLU A 77 -7.62 -1.21 10.43
CA GLU A 77 -8.84 -2.05 10.56
C GLU A 77 -9.81 -1.82 9.39
N CYS A 78 -9.73 -0.66 8.72
CA CYS A 78 -10.52 -0.38 7.52
C CYS A 78 -10.09 -1.22 6.31
N LEU A 79 -8.84 -1.69 6.27
CA LEU A 79 -8.32 -2.54 5.20
C LEU A 79 -8.15 -4.00 5.63
N GLY A 80 -8.03 -4.24 6.94
CA GLY A 80 -7.61 -5.54 7.47
C GLY A 80 -6.13 -5.85 7.21
N LEU A 81 -5.30 -4.83 7.00
CA LEU A 81 -3.91 -4.97 6.52
C LEU A 81 -2.93 -4.20 7.40
N ASP A 82 -1.72 -4.73 7.49
CA ASP A 82 -0.57 -4.07 8.08
C ASP A 82 0.20 -3.26 7.04
N LEU A 83 0.68 -2.08 7.46
CA LEU A 83 1.55 -1.25 6.64
C LEU A 83 3.00 -1.46 7.06
N VAL A 84 3.82 -1.90 6.12
CA VAL A 84 5.24 -2.21 6.35
C VAL A 84 6.09 -1.51 5.30
N VAL A 85 7.21 -0.91 5.71
CA VAL A 85 8.16 -0.34 4.75
C VAL A 85 9.19 -1.40 4.36
N GLN A 86 9.31 -1.67 3.06
CA GLN A 86 10.31 -2.57 2.48
C GLN A 86 10.94 -1.90 1.26
N ASP A 87 12.27 -1.76 1.23
CA ASP A 87 13.02 -1.17 0.11
C ASP A 87 12.43 0.17 -0.42
N ARG A 88 12.04 1.06 0.50
CA ARG A 88 11.39 2.36 0.23
C ARG A 88 10.00 2.28 -0.40
N LEU A 89 9.37 1.12 -0.37
CA LEU A 89 7.96 0.95 -0.69
C LEU A 89 7.15 0.79 0.59
N LEU A 90 5.98 1.42 0.60
CA LEU A 90 4.95 1.14 1.59
C LEU A 90 4.16 -0.08 1.13
N ARG A 91 4.41 -1.23 1.74
CA ARG A 91 3.76 -2.51 1.46
C ARG A 91 2.51 -2.64 2.30
N LEU A 92 1.49 -3.23 1.69
CA LEU A 92 0.33 -3.75 2.38
C LEU A 92 0.56 -5.23 2.62
N CYS A 93 0.51 -5.65 3.87
CA CYS A 93 0.77 -7.02 4.30
C CYS A 93 -0.48 -7.61 4.92
N ASP A 94 -0.77 -8.87 4.57
CA ASP A 94 -1.75 -9.67 5.28
C ASP A 94 -1.19 -10.00 6.68
N PRO A 95 -1.87 -9.61 7.77
CA PRO A 95 -1.37 -9.83 9.12
C PRO A 95 -1.41 -11.32 9.55
N ALA A 96 -2.22 -12.15 8.89
CA ALA A 96 -2.35 -13.57 9.22
C ALA A 96 -1.24 -14.41 8.60
N THR A 97 -0.83 -14.10 7.36
CA THR A 97 0.23 -14.84 6.64
C THR A 97 1.58 -14.14 6.69
N GLY A 98 1.61 -12.84 6.95
CA GLY A 98 2.80 -11.99 6.83
C GLY A 98 3.18 -11.67 5.37
N GLU A 99 2.39 -12.11 4.40
CA GLU A 99 2.68 -11.91 2.97
C GLU A 99 2.27 -10.51 2.51
N SER A 100 3.12 -9.87 1.71
CA SER A 100 2.80 -8.62 1.05
C SER A 100 2.03 -8.83 -0.24
N PHE A 101 1.05 -7.98 -0.50
CA PHE A 101 0.44 -7.89 -1.83
C PHE A 101 1.50 -7.52 -2.87
N ARG A 102 1.38 -8.10 -4.07
CA ARG A 102 2.30 -7.81 -5.17
C ARG A 102 2.16 -6.37 -5.62
N THR A 103 3.29 -5.74 -5.89
CA THR A 103 3.28 -4.49 -6.67
C THR A 103 2.84 -4.77 -8.10
N TYR A 104 2.46 -3.72 -8.81
CA TYR A 104 2.15 -3.81 -10.23
C TYR A 104 3.32 -4.42 -11.03
N SER A 105 4.55 -3.98 -10.78
CA SER A 105 5.75 -4.52 -11.45
C SER A 105 6.03 -5.97 -11.10
N GLU A 106 5.81 -6.40 -9.86
CA GLU A 106 5.93 -7.81 -9.46
C GLU A 106 4.89 -8.69 -10.15
N ALA A 107 3.65 -8.21 -10.27
CA ALA A 107 2.57 -8.89 -10.97
C ALA A 107 2.87 -9.00 -12.47
N GLU A 108 3.28 -7.92 -13.12
CA GLU A 108 3.68 -7.92 -14.53
C GLU A 108 4.85 -8.86 -14.79
N ALA A 109 5.89 -8.82 -13.93
CA ALA A 109 7.03 -9.73 -14.06
C ALA A 109 6.62 -11.20 -13.86
N ALA A 110 5.64 -11.49 -13.00
CA ALA A 110 5.11 -12.84 -12.83
C ALA A 110 4.37 -13.30 -14.09
N LEU A 111 3.52 -12.45 -14.69
CA LEU A 111 2.83 -12.75 -15.93
C LEU A 111 3.80 -13.00 -17.09
N VAL A 112 4.86 -12.19 -17.20
CA VAL A 112 5.90 -12.39 -18.23
C VAL A 112 6.64 -13.71 -18.02
N ARG A 113 7.01 -14.05 -16.78
CA ARG A 113 7.66 -15.33 -16.45
C ARG A 113 6.76 -16.52 -16.79
N GLU A 114 5.48 -16.46 -16.43
CA GLU A 114 4.51 -17.52 -16.71
C GLU A 114 4.32 -17.73 -18.21
N ARG A 115 4.17 -16.64 -18.98
CA ARG A 115 4.09 -16.70 -20.45
C ARG A 115 5.33 -17.34 -21.06
N LYS A 116 6.52 -16.96 -20.58
CA LYS A 116 7.78 -17.52 -21.06
C LYS A 116 7.88 -19.01 -20.77
N LEU A 117 7.57 -19.43 -19.54
CA LEU A 117 7.55 -20.84 -19.13
C LEU A 117 6.57 -21.65 -19.98
N ARG A 118 5.38 -21.11 -20.26
CA ARG A 118 4.39 -21.78 -21.10
C ARG A 118 4.90 -21.99 -22.53
N LEU A 119 5.48 -20.95 -23.14
CA LEU A 119 6.05 -21.06 -24.49
C LEU A 119 7.23 -22.05 -24.54
N GLU A 120 8.08 -22.06 -23.52
CA GLU A 120 9.19 -23.01 -23.42
C GLU A 120 8.71 -24.45 -23.25
N LEU A 121 7.65 -24.69 -22.46
CA LEU A 121 7.02 -26.00 -22.31
C LEU A 121 6.36 -26.46 -23.60
N GLU A 122 5.60 -25.60 -24.27
CA GLU A 122 4.95 -25.90 -25.56
C GLU A 122 6.00 -26.21 -26.65
N ALA A 123 7.11 -25.47 -26.70
CA ALA A 123 8.22 -25.74 -27.61
C ALA A 123 8.90 -27.08 -27.32
N ARG A 124 9.17 -27.40 -26.04
CA ARG A 124 9.74 -28.70 -25.64
C ARG A 124 8.83 -29.88 -25.98
N LEU A 125 7.52 -29.73 -25.80
CA LEU A 125 6.55 -30.76 -26.16
C LEU A 125 6.46 -30.95 -27.68
N ARG A 126 6.60 -29.86 -28.46
CA ARG A 126 6.66 -29.92 -29.93
C ARG A 126 7.91 -30.63 -30.43
N ASP A 127 9.06 -30.37 -29.81
CA ASP A 127 10.33 -31.02 -30.16
C ASP A 127 10.40 -32.49 -29.70
N GLN A 128 9.51 -32.94 -28.81
CA GLN A 128 9.45 -34.30 -28.27
C GLN A 128 8.35 -35.19 -28.90
N GLY A 129 7.70 -34.81 -30.00
CA GLY A 129 6.64 -35.62 -30.63
C GLY A 129 6.80 -35.86 -32.13
N PRO A 130 6.53 -37.08 -32.66
CA PRO A 130 6.65 -38.41 -32.07
C PRO A 130 8.02 -39.06 -32.38
N ALA A 131 8.55 -39.84 -31.46
CA ALA A 131 9.51 -40.89 -31.83
C ALA A 131 8.71 -41.97 -32.56
N ASP A 132 8.99 -42.13 -33.86
CA ASP A 132 8.34 -43.07 -34.77
C ASP A 132 8.24 -44.49 -34.17
N LEU A 133 7.05 -45.10 -34.25
CA LEU A 133 6.79 -46.54 -34.12
C LEU A 133 6.72 -47.17 -35.51
#